data_AF-A0A9P0L814-F1
#
_entry.id   AF-A0A9P0L814-F1
#
_cell.length_a   1.000
_cell.length_b   1.000
_cell.length_c   1.000
_cell.angle_alpha   90.00
_cell.angle_beta   90.00
_cell.angle_gamma   90.00
#
_symmetry.space_group_name_H-M   'P 1'
#
loop_
_entity.id
_entity.type
_entity.pdbx_description
1 polymer ?
#
loop_
_entity_poly.entity_id
_entity_poly.type
_entity_poly.pdbx_seq_one_letter_code
_entity_poly.pdbx_strand_id
1 'polypeptide(L)'
;MDIHFDFKGDPIGGHINKYLLEKSRVIHQQPGERNFHCFYQIFCGASDDLLRKLKLTRNPDNFFYVKQGNAAKVDTINDRNDYREVTNSLNTLQFSKDDQDTLWRVVAAILHLGNVEFDVDEDKLILKKGQSVNNVAELLKVEKSDLEKALCERVIAARGDIMRKEHTETEASFGRDAFAKAVYDRLFAWIVGKINDAIAVDKNNYSAQYKSSLIGVLDIYGFEIFDNNSFEQFCINYCNEKLQQLFIELVLKQEQEEYNREGIAWTNIEYFNNQIICDLVEAPHKGIISIMDDACKMTAEKVTDELLLEAMDKYLKGHKHYMSRQTKPPEKTLRHKIDFRVTHYAGDVTYCIIGFLDKNKDTLFQDFKRLLYNSKDPNIKEMWPEGAQHISEITKRPPTAGTLFKNSMQALVQNLQNKEPHYVRCIKPNEIKSATAFDEERVRHQVSYLGLVENVRVRRAGFAYRQRYDRFLKRYKMISQFTWPNFRSGSDKDAVKVIMDEKRFADDVKYGRTKIFIRSPKTLFELENARNDLIPGIVTLIQKTWRGFVARQQYKKMKALLTMVKCYRQKKLREYISSLENKFRRVKTMKDYGKSIVWPAPPRSLLNSAKMLRSIYNRWRAFMILNRIPRASGLK
;
A
#
# COMPACT_ATOMS: atom_id res chain seq x y z
N MET A 1 8.80 10.27 1.35
CA MET A 1 8.20 11.52 0.83
C MET A 1 7.29 12.07 1.89
N ASP A 2 7.41 13.34 2.19
CA ASP A 2 6.64 14.06 3.18
C ASP A 2 5.75 15.06 2.44
N ILE A 3 4.43 15.04 2.72
CA ILE A 3 3.44 15.97 2.15
C ILE A 3 2.95 16.88 3.27
N HIS A 4 3.14 18.19 3.08
CA HIS A 4 2.74 19.21 4.05
C HIS A 4 1.35 19.73 3.71
N PHE A 5 0.55 19.93 4.75
CA PHE A 5 -0.81 20.44 4.68
C PHE A 5 -0.96 21.69 5.54
N ASP A 6 -1.80 22.62 5.09
CA ASP A 6 -2.27 23.73 5.90
C ASP A 6 -3.35 23.30 6.91
N PHE A 7 -3.86 24.24 7.71
CA PHE A 7 -4.91 23.97 8.69
C PHE A 7 -6.26 23.59 8.05
N LYS A 8 -6.51 23.96 6.78
CA LYS A 8 -7.73 23.60 6.05
C LYS A 8 -7.64 22.18 5.49
N GLY A 9 -6.43 21.63 5.39
CA GLY A 9 -6.16 20.33 4.79
C GLY A 9 -5.74 20.40 3.33
N ASP A 10 -5.40 21.58 2.81
CA ASP A 10 -4.89 21.76 1.45
C ASP A 10 -3.38 21.46 1.40
N PRO A 11 -2.88 20.76 0.36
CA PRO A 11 -1.46 20.46 0.22
C PRO A 11 -0.67 21.73 -0.17
N ILE A 12 0.35 22.08 0.61
CA ILE A 12 1.15 23.31 0.43
C ILE A 12 2.57 23.06 -0.08
N GLY A 13 3.02 21.80 -0.09
CA GLY A 13 4.33 21.42 -0.56
C GLY A 13 4.76 20.05 -0.04
N GLY A 14 6.02 19.70 -0.27
CA GLY A 14 6.56 18.41 0.11
C GLY A 14 8.06 18.39 0.29
N HIS A 15 8.56 17.23 0.72
CA HIS A 15 9.99 16.95 0.82
C HIS A 15 10.28 15.47 0.58
N ILE A 16 11.31 15.18 -0.21
CA ILE A 16 11.76 13.82 -0.51
C ILE A 16 13.09 13.58 0.17
N ASN A 17 13.11 12.58 1.05
CA ASN A 17 14.32 12.03 1.65
C ASN A 17 14.72 10.78 0.88
N LYS A 18 15.97 10.71 0.41
CA LYS A 18 16.52 9.49 -0.18
C LYS A 18 17.24 8.65 0.87
N TYR A 19 17.07 7.34 0.82
CA TYR A 19 17.79 6.38 1.65
C TYR A 19 18.36 5.29 0.76
N LEU A 20 19.59 4.87 1.06
CA LEU A 20 20.28 3.70 0.50
C LEU A 20 20.11 3.51 -1.02
N LEU A 21 20.86 4.30 -1.79
CA LEU A 21 21.04 4.01 -3.22
C LEU A 21 21.98 2.81 -3.39
N GLU A 22 21.59 1.81 -4.18
CA GLU A 22 22.41 0.63 -4.49
C GLU A 22 23.57 1.00 -5.44
N LYS A 23 24.60 1.67 -4.92
CA LYS A 23 25.69 2.23 -5.73
C LYS A 23 26.44 1.17 -6.53
N SER A 24 26.59 -0.05 -6.01
CA SER A 24 27.29 -1.15 -6.67
C SER A 24 26.65 -1.56 -8.00
N ARG A 25 25.33 -1.40 -8.15
CA ARG A 25 24.61 -1.65 -9.41
C ARG A 25 25.15 -0.81 -10.57
N VAL A 26 25.74 0.35 -10.30
CA VAL A 26 26.36 1.21 -11.33
C VAL A 26 27.54 0.52 -12.01
N ILE A 27 28.35 -0.23 -11.27
CA ILE A 27 29.62 -0.79 -11.76
C ILE A 27 29.54 -2.29 -12.05
N HIS A 28 28.59 -3.00 -11.44
CA HIS A 28 28.45 -4.45 -11.56
C HIS A 28 26.98 -4.89 -11.54
N GLN A 29 26.64 -5.92 -12.31
CA GLN A 29 25.30 -6.51 -12.35
C GLN A 29 25.40 -8.04 -12.37
N GLN A 30 24.47 -8.71 -11.68
CA GLN A 30 24.35 -10.17 -11.74
C GLN A 30 23.81 -10.61 -13.11
N PRO A 31 24.08 -11.87 -13.54
CA PRO A 31 23.49 -12.42 -14.75
C PRO A 31 21.96 -12.34 -14.74
N GLY A 32 21.37 -11.75 -15.78
CA GLY A 32 19.93 -11.52 -15.89
C GLY A 32 19.45 -10.19 -15.30
N GLU A 33 20.30 -9.45 -14.58
CA GLU A 33 19.99 -8.12 -14.08
C GLU A 33 20.45 -7.00 -15.03
N ARG A 34 19.85 -5.82 -14.85
CA ARG A 34 20.26 -4.59 -15.56
C ARG A 34 20.88 -3.59 -14.59
N ASN A 35 21.63 -2.64 -15.15
CA ASN A 35 21.95 -1.40 -14.47
C ASN A 35 20.68 -0.52 -14.35
N PHE A 36 20.79 0.68 -13.77
CA PHE A 36 19.68 1.63 -13.69
C PHE A 36 19.10 1.97 -15.08
N HIS A 37 17.78 2.16 -15.13
CA HIS A 37 17.05 2.32 -16.40
C HIS A 37 17.51 3.52 -17.23
N CYS A 38 17.98 4.60 -16.61
CA CYS A 38 18.46 5.80 -17.31
C CYS A 38 19.57 5.50 -18.33
N PHE A 39 20.42 4.49 -18.06
CA PHE A 39 21.47 4.07 -18.98
C PHE A 39 20.92 3.39 -20.24
N TYR A 40 19.77 2.72 -20.18
CA TYR A 40 19.15 2.05 -21.34
C TYR A 40 18.19 2.98 -22.08
N GLN A 41 17.49 3.83 -21.33
CA GLN A 41 16.60 4.88 -21.84
C GLN A 41 17.32 5.82 -22.79
N ILE A 42 18.56 6.23 -22.46
CA ILE A 42 19.33 7.13 -23.32
C ILE A 42 19.68 6.48 -24.67
N PHE A 43 20.07 5.19 -24.70
CA PHE A 43 20.37 4.48 -25.95
C PHE A 43 19.13 4.32 -26.83
N CYS A 44 17.96 4.05 -26.25
CA CYS A 44 16.74 3.75 -27.01
C CYS A 44 15.92 4.99 -27.39
N GLY A 45 15.92 6.01 -26.52
CA GLY A 45 15.04 7.17 -26.58
C GLY A 45 15.67 8.45 -27.09
N ALA A 46 16.98 8.66 -26.91
CA ALA A 46 17.65 9.88 -27.37
C ALA A 46 17.68 10.00 -28.89
N SER A 47 17.78 11.24 -29.39
CA SER A 47 18.01 11.52 -30.81
C SER A 47 19.46 11.19 -31.19
N ASP A 48 19.70 10.92 -32.47
CA ASP A 48 21.05 10.62 -32.95
C ASP A 48 22.00 11.82 -32.81
N ASP A 49 21.48 13.04 -32.86
CA ASP A 49 22.24 14.27 -32.57
C ASP A 49 22.72 14.31 -31.13
N LEU A 50 21.85 13.98 -30.17
CA LEU A 50 22.20 13.94 -28.75
C LEU A 50 23.21 12.81 -28.48
N LEU A 51 23.02 11.62 -29.06
CA LEU A 51 23.97 10.52 -28.92
C LEU A 51 25.35 10.90 -29.47
N ARG A 52 25.42 11.56 -30.63
CA ARG A 52 26.68 12.07 -31.19
C ARG A 52 27.33 13.11 -30.26
N LYS A 53 26.55 14.02 -29.68
CA LYS A 53 27.06 14.99 -28.69
C LYS A 53 27.62 14.30 -27.44
N LEU A 54 26.95 13.25 -26.98
CA LEU A 54 27.35 12.45 -25.82
C LEU A 54 28.44 11.40 -26.13
N LYS A 55 28.91 11.34 -27.39
CA LYS A 55 29.86 10.32 -27.89
C LYS A 55 29.38 8.89 -27.64
N LEU A 56 28.07 8.67 -27.61
CA LEU A 56 27.47 7.36 -27.39
C LEU A 56 27.10 6.70 -28.71
N THR A 57 27.14 5.38 -28.73
CA THR A 57 26.63 4.55 -29.83
C THR A 57 25.32 3.90 -29.40
N ARG A 58 24.44 3.57 -30.35
CA ARG A 58 23.13 2.94 -30.05
C ARG A 58 23.26 1.55 -29.41
N ASN A 59 24.40 0.87 -29.57
CA ASN A 59 24.62 -0.47 -29.03
C ASN A 59 25.12 -0.40 -27.57
N PRO A 60 24.33 -0.86 -26.58
CA PRO A 60 24.74 -0.87 -25.17
C PRO A 60 25.95 -1.77 -24.91
N ASP A 61 26.16 -2.83 -25.70
CA ASP A 61 27.22 -3.83 -25.48
C ASP A 61 28.64 -3.24 -25.58
N ASN A 62 28.75 -2.06 -26.18
CA ASN A 62 30.00 -1.31 -26.27
C ASN A 62 30.46 -0.75 -24.92
N PHE A 63 29.63 -0.76 -23.88
CA PHE A 63 29.91 -0.15 -22.58
C PHE A 63 29.94 -1.18 -21.46
N PHE A 64 31.07 -1.25 -20.74
CA PHE A 64 31.32 -2.27 -19.72
C PHE A 64 30.29 -2.28 -18.59
N TYR A 65 29.83 -1.11 -18.14
CA TYR A 65 28.89 -1.01 -17.01
C TYR A 65 27.44 -1.39 -17.33
N VAL A 66 27.08 -1.67 -18.59
CA VAL A 66 25.71 -2.08 -18.95
C VAL A 66 25.66 -3.46 -19.62
N LYS A 67 26.82 -4.00 -20.06
CA LYS A 67 26.90 -5.30 -20.74
C LYS A 67 26.98 -6.50 -19.79
N GLN A 68 27.43 -6.31 -18.54
CA GLN A 68 27.78 -7.42 -17.63
C GLN A 68 26.61 -8.36 -17.32
N GLY A 69 25.41 -7.81 -17.11
CA GLY A 69 24.22 -8.61 -16.79
C GLY A 69 23.60 -9.37 -17.97
N ASN A 70 24.10 -9.16 -19.20
CA ASN A 70 23.61 -9.79 -20.44
C ASN A 70 22.09 -9.69 -20.66
N ALA A 71 21.48 -8.58 -20.22
CA ALA A 71 20.04 -8.36 -20.24
C ALA A 71 19.68 -7.00 -20.83
N ALA A 72 20.31 -6.59 -21.95
CA ALA A 72 20.14 -5.25 -22.51
C ALA A 72 18.67 -4.91 -22.87
N LYS A 73 17.88 -5.91 -23.27
CA LYS A 73 16.45 -5.77 -23.60
C LYS A 73 15.58 -6.62 -22.67
N VAL A 74 14.51 -6.02 -22.15
CA VAL A 74 13.50 -6.68 -21.33
C VAL A 74 12.14 -6.52 -22.00
N ASP A 75 11.49 -7.62 -22.38
CA ASP A 75 10.27 -7.59 -23.20
C ASP A 75 9.10 -6.82 -22.58
N THR A 76 9.06 -6.72 -21.24
CA THR A 76 8.01 -5.98 -20.53
C THR A 76 8.27 -4.48 -20.38
N ILE A 77 9.41 -3.96 -20.86
CA ILE A 77 9.83 -2.57 -20.64
C ILE A 77 10.04 -1.88 -21.99
N ASN A 78 9.57 -0.63 -22.11
CA ASN A 78 9.77 0.19 -23.28
C ASN A 78 10.64 1.40 -22.96
N ASP A 79 11.96 1.18 -22.96
CA ASP A 79 12.95 2.20 -22.58
C ASP A 79 12.86 3.48 -23.43
N ARG A 80 12.33 3.41 -24.67
CA ARG A 80 12.10 4.59 -25.53
C ARG A 80 10.94 5.45 -25.02
N ASN A 81 9.84 4.82 -24.60
CA ASN A 81 8.71 5.56 -24.03
C ASN A 81 9.09 6.13 -22.66
N ASP A 82 9.76 5.33 -21.83
CA ASP A 82 10.20 5.75 -20.49
C ASP A 82 11.14 6.96 -20.58
N TYR A 83 12.05 7.01 -21.56
CA TYR A 83 12.90 8.18 -21.82
C TYR A 83 12.08 9.46 -22.09
N ARG A 84 11.00 9.34 -22.87
CA ARG A 84 10.10 10.47 -23.18
C ARG A 84 9.36 10.92 -21.92
N GLU A 85 8.89 9.98 -21.11
CA GLU A 85 8.24 10.27 -19.84
C GLU A 85 9.19 10.99 -18.88
N VAL A 86 10.40 10.47 -18.68
CA VAL A 86 11.43 11.12 -17.85
C VAL A 86 11.73 12.53 -18.34
N THR A 87 11.90 12.72 -19.65
CA THR A 87 12.15 14.05 -20.23
C THR A 87 10.99 15.01 -20.01
N ASN A 88 9.74 14.53 -20.13
CA ASN A 88 8.55 15.32 -19.85
C ASN A 88 8.46 15.71 -18.37
N SER A 89 8.72 14.76 -17.46
CA SER A 89 8.73 15.00 -16.03
C SER A 89 9.80 16.02 -15.61
N LEU A 90 11.00 15.96 -16.20
CA LEU A 90 12.05 16.96 -15.96
C LEU A 90 11.59 18.37 -16.36
N ASN A 91 10.89 18.52 -17.49
CA ASN A 91 10.33 19.81 -17.89
C ASN A 91 9.23 20.28 -16.90
N THR A 92 8.35 19.39 -16.44
CA THR A 92 7.31 19.72 -15.44
C THR A 92 7.90 20.16 -14.11
N LEU A 93 9.01 19.54 -13.68
CA LEU A 93 9.73 19.84 -12.45
C LEU A 93 10.71 21.02 -12.62
N GLN A 94 10.56 21.82 -13.68
CA GLN A 94 11.30 23.05 -13.93
C GLN A 94 12.82 22.86 -14.10
N PHE A 95 13.29 21.67 -14.51
CA PHE A 95 14.69 21.50 -14.89
C PHE A 95 14.97 22.28 -16.16
N SER A 96 15.96 23.17 -16.13
CA SER A 96 16.39 23.93 -17.30
C SER A 96 16.97 23.01 -18.38
N LYS A 97 17.13 23.53 -19.61
CA LYS A 97 17.76 22.75 -20.69
C LYS A 97 19.22 22.44 -20.39
N ASP A 98 19.92 23.34 -19.69
CA ASP A 98 21.30 23.12 -19.24
C ASP A 98 21.36 22.05 -18.15
N ASP A 99 20.40 22.03 -17.22
CA ASP A 99 20.29 20.97 -16.20
C ASP A 99 20.10 19.59 -16.84
N GLN A 100 19.21 19.49 -17.83
CA GLN A 100 18.96 18.26 -18.58
C GLN A 100 20.20 17.84 -19.38
N ASP A 101 20.90 18.78 -20.01
CA ASP A 101 22.16 18.51 -20.73
C ASP A 101 23.24 17.98 -19.79
N THR A 102 23.43 18.62 -18.62
CA THR A 102 24.39 18.15 -17.61
C THR A 102 24.03 16.76 -17.11
N LEU A 103 22.75 16.48 -16.81
CA LEU A 103 22.29 15.15 -16.38
C LEU A 103 22.72 14.07 -17.38
N TRP A 104 22.37 14.25 -18.65
CA TRP A 104 22.67 13.25 -19.68
C TRP A 104 24.17 13.14 -19.98
N ARG A 105 24.93 14.25 -19.89
CA ARG A 105 26.39 14.24 -19.97
C ARG A 105 27.04 13.46 -18.84
N VAL A 106 26.58 13.62 -17.61
CA VAL A 106 27.11 12.87 -16.46
C VAL A 106 26.80 11.38 -16.61
N VAL A 107 25.58 11.01 -17.02
CA VAL A 107 25.20 9.62 -17.33
C VAL A 107 26.11 9.03 -18.41
N ALA A 108 26.35 9.77 -19.50
CA ALA A 108 27.24 9.33 -20.57
C ALA A 108 28.71 9.23 -20.11
N ALA A 109 29.17 10.15 -19.26
CA ALA A 109 30.52 10.13 -18.70
C ALA A 109 30.77 8.86 -17.86
N ILE A 110 29.78 8.44 -17.07
CA ILE A 110 29.87 7.18 -16.29
C ILE A 110 30.03 5.97 -17.22
N LEU A 111 29.28 5.92 -18.33
CA LEU A 111 29.39 4.85 -19.32
C LEU A 111 30.79 4.78 -19.95
N HIS A 112 31.34 5.92 -20.38
CA HIS A 112 32.70 5.99 -20.92
C HIS A 112 33.76 5.68 -19.87
N LEU A 113 33.54 6.08 -18.61
CA LEU A 113 34.46 5.80 -17.51
C LEU A 113 34.65 4.30 -17.29
N GLY A 114 33.59 3.49 -17.45
CA GLY A 114 33.70 2.02 -17.35
C GLY A 114 34.54 1.36 -18.44
N ASN A 115 34.78 2.06 -19.55
CA ASN A 115 35.63 1.60 -20.65
C ASN A 115 37.08 2.12 -20.55
N VAL A 116 37.45 2.75 -19.43
CA VAL A 116 38.82 3.14 -19.18
C VAL A 116 39.61 1.92 -18.70
N GLU A 117 40.66 1.59 -19.45
CA GLU A 117 41.60 0.52 -19.16
C GLU A 117 42.96 1.12 -18.78
N PHE A 118 43.62 0.47 -17.84
CA PHE A 118 44.96 0.83 -17.38
C PHE A 118 45.98 -0.15 -17.96
N ASP A 119 47.21 0.31 -18.13
CA ASP A 119 48.35 -0.47 -18.59
C ASP A 119 49.58 -0.09 -17.76
N VAL A 120 50.60 -0.96 -17.71
CA VAL A 120 51.83 -0.71 -16.97
C VAL A 120 52.98 -0.62 -17.96
N ASP A 121 53.56 0.57 -18.11
CA ASP A 121 54.70 0.83 -18.99
C ASP A 121 55.89 1.28 -18.16
N GLU A 122 57.01 0.55 -18.23
CA GLU A 122 58.25 0.81 -17.48
C GLU A 122 58.02 1.14 -15.99
N ASP A 123 57.24 0.31 -15.30
CA ASP A 123 56.84 0.45 -13.88
C ASP A 123 55.94 1.66 -13.55
N LYS A 124 55.47 2.41 -14.55
CA LYS A 124 54.48 3.49 -14.39
C LYS A 124 53.11 3.07 -14.88
N LEU A 125 52.10 3.39 -14.09
CA LEU A 125 50.71 3.19 -14.48
C LEU A 125 50.32 4.25 -15.53
N ILE A 126 49.97 3.80 -16.72
CA ILE A 126 49.47 4.64 -17.80
C ILE A 126 48.05 4.25 -18.20
N LEU A 127 47.33 5.19 -18.77
CA LEU A 127 46.03 4.91 -19.36
C LEU A 127 46.24 4.33 -20.76
N LYS A 128 45.59 3.20 -21.05
CA LYS A 128 45.64 2.62 -22.38
C LYS A 128 45.10 3.63 -23.39
N LYS A 129 45.79 3.81 -24.53
CA LYS A 129 45.42 4.79 -25.56
C LYS A 129 44.00 4.52 -26.06
N GLY A 130 43.03 5.28 -25.54
CA GLY A 130 41.62 5.13 -25.84
C GLY A 130 40.91 6.48 -25.85
N GLN A 131 39.87 6.60 -26.67
CA GLN A 131 39.05 7.81 -26.74
C GLN A 131 38.20 8.03 -25.48
N SER A 132 37.99 6.99 -24.67
CA SER A 132 37.14 7.02 -23.47
C SER A 132 37.54 8.13 -22.49
N VAL A 133 38.83 8.27 -22.16
CA VAL A 133 39.31 9.31 -21.21
C VAL A 133 39.07 10.72 -21.76
N ASN A 134 39.30 10.93 -23.06
CA ASN A 134 39.01 12.21 -23.73
C ASN A 134 37.50 12.53 -23.64
N ASN A 135 36.65 11.54 -23.92
CA ASN A 135 35.21 11.68 -23.85
C ASN A 135 34.76 12.03 -22.42
N VAL A 136 35.30 11.35 -21.40
CA VAL A 136 34.98 11.64 -19.99
C VAL A 136 35.38 13.07 -19.62
N ALA A 137 36.58 13.52 -19.98
CA ALA A 137 37.05 14.88 -19.72
C ALA A 137 36.15 15.94 -20.39
N GLU A 138 35.78 15.74 -21.66
CA GLU A 138 34.89 16.62 -22.40
C GLU A 138 33.48 16.68 -21.78
N LEU A 139 32.90 15.52 -21.45
CA LEU A 139 31.55 15.41 -20.90
C LEU A 139 31.44 15.98 -19.49
N LEU A 140 32.45 15.76 -18.63
CA LEU A 140 32.52 16.34 -17.29
C LEU A 140 33.06 17.78 -17.29
N LYS A 141 33.46 18.31 -18.46
CA LYS A 141 34.05 19.65 -18.62
C LYS A 141 35.24 19.91 -17.68
N VAL A 142 36.10 18.91 -17.52
CA VAL A 142 37.34 18.99 -16.72
C VAL A 142 38.56 18.95 -17.63
N GLU A 143 39.71 19.37 -17.11
CA GLU A 143 40.96 19.25 -17.87
C GLU A 143 41.37 17.78 -17.97
N LYS A 144 41.79 17.36 -19.17
CA LYS A 144 42.21 15.99 -19.41
C LYS A 144 43.41 15.60 -18.55
N SER A 145 44.45 16.43 -18.47
CA SER A 145 45.65 16.06 -17.72
C SER A 145 45.38 15.89 -16.22
N ASP A 146 44.45 16.66 -15.67
CA ASP A 146 44.02 16.54 -14.28
C ASP A 146 43.20 15.27 -14.03
N LEU A 147 42.35 14.88 -14.98
CA LEU A 147 41.63 13.60 -14.90
C LEU A 147 42.60 12.41 -14.97
N GLU A 148 43.59 12.45 -15.86
CA GLU A 148 44.60 11.40 -16.00
C GLU A 148 45.42 11.25 -14.71
N LYS A 149 45.89 12.38 -14.15
CA LYS A 149 46.59 12.39 -12.86
C LYS A 149 45.71 11.85 -11.74
N ALA A 150 44.45 12.27 -11.63
CA ALA A 150 43.56 11.81 -10.57
C ALA A 150 43.24 10.30 -10.65
N LEU A 151 43.31 9.71 -11.86
CA LEU A 151 43.10 8.27 -12.06
C LEU A 151 44.37 7.44 -11.79
N CYS A 152 45.57 8.00 -12.03
CA CYS A 152 46.84 7.26 -11.93
C CYS A 152 47.62 7.57 -10.65
N GLU A 153 47.37 8.71 -10.02
CA GLU A 153 48.10 9.20 -8.85
C GLU A 153 47.13 9.59 -7.73
N ARG A 154 47.59 9.45 -6.49
CA ARG A 154 46.93 9.98 -5.30
C ARG A 154 47.80 10.99 -4.60
N VAL A 155 47.22 12.12 -4.25
CA VAL A 155 47.87 13.12 -3.42
C VAL A 155 47.59 12.83 -1.94
N ILE A 156 48.66 12.63 -1.17
CA ILE A 156 48.61 12.35 0.27
C ILE A 156 49.26 13.53 1.00
N ALA A 157 48.45 14.29 1.74
CA ALA A 157 48.95 15.28 2.67
C ALA A 157 49.26 14.63 4.02
N ALA A 158 50.53 14.58 4.40
CA ALA A 158 50.98 14.03 5.68
C ALA A 158 51.82 15.08 6.42
N ARG A 159 51.37 15.51 7.61
CA ARG A 159 52.11 16.41 8.51
C ARG A 159 52.63 17.72 7.86
N GLY A 160 51.90 18.24 6.86
CA GLY A 160 52.26 19.47 6.15
C GLY A 160 52.94 19.26 4.80
N ASP A 161 53.45 18.05 4.53
CA ASP A 161 54.07 17.71 3.25
C ASP A 161 53.06 17.04 2.30
N ILE A 162 53.15 17.41 1.02
CA ILE A 162 52.30 16.88 -0.06
C ILE A 162 53.12 15.82 -0.81
N MET A 163 52.80 14.55 -0.60
CA MET A 163 53.41 13.42 -1.31
C MET A 163 52.46 12.91 -2.38
N ARG A 164 53.00 12.53 -3.55
CA ARG A 164 52.24 11.85 -4.60
C ARG A 164 52.60 10.37 -4.60
N LYS A 165 51.59 9.51 -4.56
CA LYS A 165 51.74 8.06 -4.67
C LYS A 165 51.11 7.62 -5.99
N GLU A 166 51.86 6.93 -6.84
CA GLU A 166 51.30 6.27 -8.02
C GLU A 166 50.44 5.07 -7.60
N HIS A 167 49.33 4.88 -8.31
CA HIS A 167 48.43 3.76 -8.10
C HIS A 167 48.97 2.49 -8.76
N THR A 168 48.67 1.35 -8.16
CA THR A 168 48.74 0.07 -8.87
C THR A 168 47.56 -0.06 -9.84
N GLU A 169 47.63 -0.97 -10.81
CA GLU A 169 46.53 -1.25 -11.74
C GLU A 169 45.23 -1.60 -11.01
N THR A 170 45.33 -2.37 -9.93
CA THR A 170 44.20 -2.73 -9.07
C THR A 170 43.65 -1.52 -8.32
N GLU A 171 44.50 -0.70 -7.70
CA GLU A 171 44.08 0.53 -7.01
C GLU A 171 43.40 1.51 -7.96
N ALA A 172 43.90 1.67 -9.18
CA ALA A 172 43.33 2.57 -10.18
C ALA A 172 41.99 2.06 -10.73
N SER A 173 41.85 0.75 -10.95
CA SER A 173 40.57 0.13 -11.31
C SER A 173 39.52 0.33 -10.21
N PHE A 174 39.89 0.13 -8.94
CA PHE A 174 39.01 0.44 -7.81
C PHE A 174 38.70 1.93 -7.71
N GLY A 175 39.68 2.81 -7.97
CA GLY A 175 39.51 4.25 -8.00
C GLY A 175 38.51 4.71 -9.07
N ARG A 176 38.61 4.17 -10.28
CA ARG A 176 37.67 4.39 -11.40
C ARG A 176 36.24 3.98 -11.01
N ASP A 177 36.08 2.81 -10.41
CA ASP A 177 34.78 2.29 -10.01
C ASP A 177 34.18 3.09 -8.84
N ALA A 178 35.00 3.48 -7.87
CA ALA A 178 34.61 4.37 -6.78
C ALA A 178 34.19 5.75 -7.32
N PHE A 179 34.91 6.26 -8.31
CA PHE A 179 34.57 7.51 -8.99
C PHE A 179 33.23 7.43 -9.72
N ALA A 180 32.99 6.37 -10.49
CA ALA A 180 31.71 6.13 -11.18
C ALA A 180 30.52 6.09 -10.19
N LYS A 181 30.66 5.33 -9.10
CA LYS A 181 29.65 5.22 -8.03
C LYS A 181 29.34 6.58 -7.40
N ALA A 182 30.39 7.34 -7.07
CA ALA A 182 30.23 8.61 -6.38
C ALA A 182 29.63 9.70 -7.28
N VAL A 183 30.01 9.73 -8.56
CA VAL A 183 29.41 10.63 -9.56
C VAL A 183 27.92 10.34 -9.72
N TYR A 184 27.53 9.08 -9.81
CA TYR A 184 26.12 8.71 -9.91
C TYR A 184 25.33 9.05 -8.63
N ASP A 185 25.87 8.77 -7.45
CA ASP A 185 25.20 9.07 -6.17
C ASP A 185 25.02 10.59 -5.96
N ARG A 186 26.01 11.40 -6.34
CA ARG A 186 25.92 12.86 -6.29
C ARG A 186 24.96 13.43 -7.33
N LEU A 187 24.95 12.90 -8.54
CA LEU A 187 23.95 13.24 -9.55
C LEU A 187 22.54 12.95 -9.03
N PHE A 188 22.32 11.76 -8.46
CA PHE A 188 21.03 11.39 -7.89
C PHE A 188 20.64 12.28 -6.70
N ALA A 189 21.58 12.63 -5.82
CA ALA A 189 21.35 13.58 -4.73
C ALA A 189 20.92 14.96 -5.26
N TRP A 190 21.59 15.44 -6.30
CA TRP A 190 21.31 16.73 -6.92
C TRP A 190 19.94 16.75 -7.60
N ILE A 191 19.56 15.67 -8.30
CA ILE A 191 18.20 15.53 -8.86
C ILE A 191 17.15 15.61 -7.75
N VAL A 192 17.33 14.88 -6.64
CA VAL A 192 16.41 14.95 -5.49
C VAL A 192 16.36 16.35 -4.89
N GLY A 193 17.49 17.05 -4.80
CA GLY A 193 17.57 18.44 -4.36
C GLY A 193 16.73 19.38 -5.23
N LYS A 194 16.91 19.33 -6.56
CA LYS A 194 16.12 20.13 -7.51
C LYS A 194 14.63 19.82 -7.44
N ILE A 195 14.26 18.55 -7.26
CA ILE A 195 12.86 18.16 -7.06
C ILE A 195 12.31 18.78 -5.77
N ASN A 196 13.08 18.72 -4.68
CA ASN A 196 12.71 19.32 -3.40
C ASN A 196 12.52 20.83 -3.50
N ASP A 197 13.37 21.53 -4.25
CA ASP A 197 13.23 22.96 -4.50
C ASP A 197 11.92 23.27 -5.24
N ALA A 198 11.55 22.45 -6.23
CA ALA A 198 10.33 22.63 -7.02
C ALA A 198 9.03 22.36 -6.22
N ILE A 199 9.09 21.50 -5.20
CA ILE A 199 7.92 21.16 -4.35
C ILE A 199 7.97 21.82 -2.96
N ALA A 200 8.97 22.66 -2.70
CA ALA A 200 9.16 23.29 -1.40
C ALA A 200 7.97 24.17 -1.03
N VAL A 201 7.65 24.21 0.26
CA VAL A 201 6.61 25.11 0.78
C VAL A 201 7.07 26.56 0.62
N ASP A 202 6.25 27.37 -0.06
CA ASP A 202 6.52 28.80 -0.23
C ASP A 202 6.35 29.55 1.11
N LYS A 203 7.48 29.84 1.74
CA LYS A 203 7.55 30.54 3.03
C LYS A 203 7.06 31.99 2.98
N ASN A 204 6.93 32.58 1.79
CA ASN A 204 6.45 33.96 1.63
C ASN A 204 4.91 34.02 1.67
N ASN A 205 4.24 33.00 1.14
CA ASN A 205 2.78 32.94 1.10
C ASN A 205 2.17 32.29 2.34
N TYR A 206 2.90 31.38 3.01
CA TYR A 206 2.45 30.69 4.22
C TYR A 206 3.27 31.17 5.42
N SER A 207 2.63 31.85 6.37
CA SER A 207 3.35 32.39 7.53
C SER A 207 3.95 31.25 8.38
N ALA A 208 5.18 31.47 8.86
CA ALA A 208 5.92 30.55 9.72
C ALA A 208 5.26 30.25 11.09
N GLN A 209 4.05 30.77 11.34
CA GLN A 209 3.33 30.66 12.61
C GLN A 209 2.43 29.42 12.71
N TYR A 210 2.17 28.71 11.60
CA TYR A 210 1.27 27.55 11.63
C TYR A 210 2.05 26.24 11.68
N LYS A 211 1.75 25.40 12.69
CA LYS A 211 2.21 24.01 12.73
C LYS A 211 1.51 23.24 11.60
N SER A 212 2.15 23.17 10.44
CA SER A 212 1.68 22.37 9.30
C SER A 212 1.50 20.91 9.71
N SER A 213 0.35 20.31 9.41
CA SER A 213 0.19 18.86 9.52
C SER A 213 0.97 18.19 8.39
N LEU A 214 1.57 17.03 8.67
CA LEU A 214 2.45 16.33 7.75
C LEU A 214 2.01 14.88 7.61
N ILE A 215 1.86 14.41 6.37
CA ILE A 215 1.71 12.99 6.06
C ILE A 215 3.00 12.51 5.40
N GLY A 216 3.73 11.65 6.08
CA GLY A 216 4.92 11.00 5.54
C GLY A 216 4.56 9.64 4.93
N VAL A 217 4.94 9.43 3.68
CA VAL A 217 4.93 8.14 2.99
C VAL A 217 6.37 7.64 2.91
N LEU A 218 6.67 6.59 3.68
CA LEU A 218 7.95 5.91 3.65
C LEU A 218 7.83 4.68 2.74
N ASP A 219 8.49 4.75 1.58
CA ASP A 219 8.65 3.62 0.68
C ASP A 219 10.07 3.06 0.81
N ILE A 220 10.17 1.77 1.09
CA ILE A 220 11.40 1.07 1.43
C ILE A 220 11.38 -0.32 0.82
N TYR A 221 12.58 -0.84 0.54
CA TYR A 221 12.76 -2.21 0.11
C TYR A 221 12.24 -3.18 1.18
N GLY A 222 11.58 -4.25 0.72
CA GLY A 222 11.22 -5.37 1.58
C GLY A 222 12.45 -6.15 2.02
N PHE A 223 12.24 -7.14 2.88
CA PHE A 223 13.27 -8.08 3.27
C PHE A 223 13.77 -8.87 2.04
N GLU A 224 15.09 -8.91 1.81
CA GLU A 224 15.70 -9.55 0.64
C GLU A 224 16.45 -10.83 1.03
N ILE A 225 16.09 -11.92 0.35
CA ILE A 225 16.78 -13.22 0.47
C ILE A 225 17.03 -13.72 -0.94
N PHE A 226 18.26 -13.56 -1.40
CA PHE A 226 18.75 -14.08 -2.67
C PHE A 226 19.67 -15.28 -2.46
N ASP A 227 20.03 -15.97 -3.54
CA ASP A 227 21.02 -17.04 -3.50
C ASP A 227 22.40 -16.52 -3.09
N ASN A 228 22.74 -15.28 -3.50
CA ASN A 228 23.98 -14.59 -3.15
C ASN A 228 23.68 -13.24 -2.50
N ASN A 229 23.64 -13.18 -1.16
CA ASN A 229 23.45 -11.94 -0.42
C ASN A 229 24.80 -11.27 -0.12
N SER A 230 24.92 -9.97 -0.37
CA SER A 230 26.12 -9.19 -0.08
C SER A 230 25.85 -8.08 0.95
N PHE A 231 26.75 -7.10 1.04
CA PHE A 231 26.68 -5.98 1.98
C PHE A 231 25.38 -5.15 1.82
N GLU A 232 24.90 -4.99 0.60
CA GLU A 232 23.68 -4.25 0.28
C GLU A 232 22.45 -4.92 0.91
N GLN A 233 22.28 -6.23 0.69
CA GLN A 233 21.22 -7.03 1.33
C GLN A 233 21.35 -6.98 2.85
N PHE A 234 22.57 -7.01 3.39
CA PHE A 234 22.80 -6.87 4.83
C PHE A 234 22.27 -5.55 5.38
N CYS A 235 22.54 -4.42 4.70
CA CYS A 235 21.98 -3.12 5.07
C CYS A 235 20.45 -3.07 4.92
N ILE A 236 19.88 -3.62 3.84
CA ILE A 236 18.43 -3.67 3.62
C ILE A 236 17.72 -4.48 4.70
N ASN A 237 18.26 -5.66 5.03
CA ASN A 237 17.71 -6.54 6.06
C ASN A 237 17.86 -5.94 7.46
N TYR A 238 18.96 -5.25 7.76
CA TYR A 238 19.12 -4.48 8.99
C TYR A 238 18.08 -3.36 9.13
N CYS A 239 17.80 -2.62 8.04
CA CYS A 239 16.74 -1.60 8.04
C CYS A 239 15.37 -2.22 8.34
N ASN A 240 15.04 -3.33 7.68
CA ASN A 240 13.79 -4.05 7.92
C ASN A 240 13.68 -4.57 9.38
N GLU A 241 14.78 -5.07 9.95
CA GLU A 241 14.83 -5.48 11.36
C GLU A 241 14.51 -4.32 12.30
N LYS A 242 15.11 -3.14 12.05
CA LYS A 242 14.89 -1.92 12.83
C LYS A 242 13.46 -1.40 12.74
N LEU A 243 12.88 -1.40 11.55
CA LEU A 243 11.51 -0.95 11.34
C LEU A 243 10.50 -1.94 11.93
N GLN A 244 10.80 -3.24 11.87
CA GLN A 244 9.97 -4.26 12.53
C GLN A 244 10.03 -4.11 14.05
N GLN A 245 11.19 -3.79 14.61
CA GLN A 245 11.35 -3.50 16.04
C GLN A 245 10.48 -2.31 16.46
N LEU A 246 10.59 -1.19 15.73
CA LEU A 246 9.78 0.01 15.96
C LEU A 246 8.28 -0.28 15.83
N PHE A 247 7.89 -1.08 14.82
CA PHE A 247 6.51 -1.50 14.61
C PHE A 247 5.94 -2.22 15.83
N ILE A 248 6.67 -3.23 16.35
CA ILE A 248 6.23 -4.01 17.50
C ILE A 248 6.11 -3.12 18.75
N GLU A 249 7.11 -2.26 18.99
CA GLU A 249 7.11 -1.35 20.13
C GLU A 249 5.91 -0.37 20.10
N LEU A 250 5.66 0.26 18.95
CA LEU A 250 4.55 1.21 18.79
C LEU A 250 3.19 0.52 18.89
N VAL A 251 3.02 -0.68 18.32
CA VAL A 251 1.77 -1.43 18.42
C VAL A 251 1.50 -1.85 19.86
N LEU A 252 2.50 -2.35 20.59
CA LEU A 252 2.35 -2.71 21.99
C LEU A 252 2.02 -1.49 22.85
N LYS A 253 2.68 -0.35 22.63
CA LYS A 253 2.40 0.90 23.34
C LYS A 253 0.97 1.38 23.09
N GLN A 254 0.51 1.38 21.83
CA GLN A 254 -0.86 1.76 21.48
C GLN A 254 -1.90 0.84 22.12
N GLU A 255 -1.66 -0.47 22.15
CA GLU A 255 -2.56 -1.42 22.81
C GLU A 255 -2.59 -1.22 24.34
N GLN A 256 -1.45 -0.95 24.98
CA GLN A 256 -1.38 -0.61 26.41
C GLN A 256 -2.17 0.67 26.72
N GLU A 257 -1.98 1.73 25.93
CA GLU A 257 -2.68 3.00 26.08
C GLU A 257 -4.20 2.82 25.95
N GLU A 258 -4.66 2.01 24.99
CA GLU A 258 -6.09 1.71 24.85
C GLU A 258 -6.62 0.92 26.04
N TYR A 259 -5.91 -0.11 26.51
CA TYR A 259 -6.35 -0.90 27.65
C TYR A 259 -6.45 -0.03 28.91
N ASN A 260 -5.48 0.85 29.13
CA ASN A 260 -5.51 1.82 30.22
C ASN A 260 -6.69 2.78 30.08
N ARG A 261 -6.96 3.30 28.88
CA ARG A 261 -8.11 4.18 28.59
C ARG A 261 -9.44 3.50 28.88
N GLU A 262 -9.55 2.21 28.55
CA GLU A 262 -10.74 1.39 28.72
C GLU A 262 -10.83 0.72 30.11
N GLY A 263 -9.81 0.87 30.97
CA GLY A 263 -9.76 0.30 32.31
C GLY A 263 -9.61 -1.22 32.35
N ILE A 264 -8.91 -1.80 31.37
CA ILE A 264 -8.65 -3.23 31.25
C ILE A 264 -7.24 -3.55 31.75
N ALA A 265 -7.10 -4.62 32.54
CA ALA A 265 -5.81 -5.05 33.05
C ALA A 265 -4.89 -5.49 31.89
N TRP A 266 -3.71 -4.89 31.81
CA TRP A 266 -2.67 -5.32 30.89
C TRP A 266 -2.14 -6.69 31.29
N THR A 267 -2.05 -7.60 30.31
CA THR A 267 -1.39 -8.89 30.49
C THR A 267 -0.12 -8.85 29.65
N ASN A 268 1.00 -9.28 30.20
CA ASN A 268 2.24 -9.27 29.44
C ASN A 268 2.12 -10.23 28.25
N ILE A 269 2.32 -9.71 27.05
CA ILE A 269 2.26 -10.50 25.82
C ILE A 269 3.66 -11.03 25.56
N GLU A 270 3.81 -12.35 25.50
CA GLU A 270 5.05 -12.95 25.03
C GLU A 270 5.17 -12.74 23.52
N TYR A 271 6.23 -12.06 23.10
CA TYR A 271 6.56 -11.86 21.69
C TYR A 271 8.06 -12.04 21.49
N PHE A 272 8.45 -12.31 20.25
CA PHE A 272 9.86 -12.37 19.89
C PHE A 272 10.44 -10.95 19.84
N ASN A 273 11.30 -10.61 20.81
CA ASN A 273 11.98 -9.32 20.83
C ASN A 273 13.20 -9.35 19.90
N ASN A 274 13.08 -8.69 18.76
CA ASN A 274 14.10 -8.63 17.74
C ASN A 274 15.19 -7.57 18.00
N GLN A 275 15.14 -6.85 19.12
CA GLN A 275 16.23 -5.97 19.57
C GLN A 275 17.57 -6.71 19.63
N ILE A 276 17.58 -7.99 20.01
CA ILE A 276 18.80 -8.80 20.07
C ILE A 276 19.49 -8.94 18.70
N ILE A 277 18.72 -8.95 17.61
CA ILE A 277 19.25 -9.01 16.24
C ILE A 277 19.75 -7.63 15.82
N CYS A 278 19.02 -6.58 16.20
CA CYS A 278 19.48 -5.21 16.00
C CYS A 278 20.81 -4.96 16.71
N ASP A 279 20.94 -5.36 17.98
CA ASP A 279 22.16 -5.21 18.78
C ASP A 279 23.33 -5.99 18.18
N LEU A 280 23.09 -7.21 17.67
CA LEU A 280 24.11 -7.96 16.94
C LEU A 280 24.72 -7.15 15.79
N VAL A 281 23.92 -6.33 15.10
CA VAL A 281 24.38 -5.51 13.97
C VAL A 281 25.00 -4.19 14.43
N GLU A 282 24.32 -3.44 15.30
CA GLU A 282 24.67 -2.04 15.57
C GLU A 282 25.32 -1.76 16.93
N ALA A 283 25.43 -2.74 17.82
CA ALA A 283 25.92 -2.52 19.18
C ALA A 283 27.29 -1.82 19.16
N PRO A 284 27.49 -0.77 19.98
CA PRO A 284 28.78 -0.08 20.05
C PRO A 284 29.89 -1.05 20.43
N HIS A 285 31.00 -1.03 19.68
CA HIS A 285 32.22 -1.82 19.93
C HIS A 285 32.07 -3.35 19.85
N LYS A 286 30.86 -3.88 19.66
CA LYS A 286 30.58 -5.33 19.65
C LYS A 286 29.75 -5.80 18.45
N GLY A 287 29.00 -4.90 17.83
CA GLY A 287 28.17 -5.22 16.67
C GLY A 287 28.98 -5.41 15.40
N ILE A 288 28.40 -6.09 14.41
CA ILE A 288 29.01 -6.36 13.10
C ILE A 288 29.54 -5.08 12.45
N ILE A 289 28.78 -3.98 12.48
CA ILE A 289 29.21 -2.70 11.90
C ILE A 289 30.45 -2.15 12.62
N SER A 290 30.51 -2.24 13.95
CA SER A 290 31.68 -1.76 14.71
C SER A 290 32.93 -2.59 14.42
N ILE A 291 32.80 -3.92 14.34
CA ILE A 291 33.91 -4.82 13.99
C ILE A 291 34.44 -4.49 12.59
N MET A 292 33.53 -4.28 11.64
CA MET A 292 33.86 -3.94 10.26
C MET A 292 34.54 -2.56 10.16
N ASP A 293 34.09 -1.57 10.94
CA ASP A 293 34.70 -0.25 11.00
C ASP A 293 36.09 -0.27 11.62
N ASP A 294 36.32 -1.08 12.65
CA ASP A 294 37.63 -1.25 13.26
C ASP A 294 38.59 -1.98 12.31
N ALA A 295 38.11 -3.00 11.58
CA ALA A 295 38.86 -3.65 10.51
C ALA A 295 39.24 -2.67 9.38
N CYS A 296 38.37 -1.71 9.05
CA CYS A 296 38.67 -0.64 8.08
C CYS A 296 39.69 0.38 8.60
N LYS A 297 39.86 0.52 9.93
CA LYS A 297 40.82 1.47 10.54
C LYS A 297 42.23 0.94 10.62
N MET A 298 42.40 -0.36 10.84
CA MET A 298 43.70 -1.03 10.83
C MET A 298 44.35 -0.84 9.44
N THR A 299 45.66 -0.58 9.39
CA THR A 299 46.38 -0.24 8.16
C THR A 299 46.05 -1.22 7.04
N ALA A 300 45.40 -0.70 6.00
CA ALA A 300 44.59 -1.44 5.03
C ALA A 300 45.33 -2.49 4.18
N GLU A 301 46.66 -2.54 4.24
CA GLU A 301 47.47 -3.49 3.46
C GLU A 301 47.47 -4.92 4.04
N LYS A 302 46.89 -5.16 5.23
CA LYS A 302 46.94 -6.48 5.89
C LYS A 302 45.59 -7.11 6.25
N VAL A 303 44.46 -6.42 6.06
CA VAL A 303 43.15 -6.93 6.49
C VAL A 303 42.33 -7.34 5.28
N THR A 304 42.15 -8.64 5.11
CA THR A 304 41.30 -9.26 4.08
C THR A 304 39.89 -9.49 4.61
N ASP A 305 38.91 -9.70 3.70
CA ASP A 305 37.54 -10.06 4.10
C ASP A 305 37.50 -11.35 4.94
N GLU A 306 38.43 -12.29 4.70
CA GLU A 306 38.58 -13.49 5.51
C GLU A 306 38.98 -13.17 6.95
N LEU A 307 39.91 -12.25 7.17
CA LEU A 307 40.32 -11.80 8.50
C LEU A 307 39.19 -11.04 9.21
N LEU A 308 38.38 -10.30 8.47
CA LEU A 308 37.15 -9.70 9.00
C LEU A 308 36.20 -10.79 9.51
N LEU A 309 35.97 -11.85 8.72
CA LEU A 309 35.13 -12.97 9.14
C LEU A 309 35.69 -13.70 10.37
N GLU A 310 37.01 -13.92 10.43
CA GLU A 310 37.65 -14.53 11.60
C GLU A 310 37.51 -13.65 12.86
N ALA A 311 37.60 -12.32 12.71
CA ALA A 311 37.33 -11.39 13.79
C ALA A 311 35.86 -11.48 14.23
N MET A 312 34.90 -11.45 13.28
CA MET A 312 33.47 -11.63 13.56
C MET A 312 33.22 -12.95 14.30
N ASP A 313 33.81 -14.06 13.84
CA ASP A 313 33.70 -15.37 14.48
C ASP A 313 34.23 -15.35 15.92
N LYS A 314 35.36 -14.68 16.17
CA LYS A 314 35.92 -14.54 17.52
C LYS A 314 35.01 -13.75 18.46
N TYR A 315 34.47 -12.62 18.01
CA TYR A 315 33.64 -11.74 18.84
C TYR A 315 32.19 -12.22 18.99
N LEU A 316 31.64 -12.91 17.99
CA LEU A 316 30.21 -13.24 17.88
C LEU A 316 29.88 -14.73 18.10
N LYS A 317 30.87 -15.61 18.34
CA LYS A 317 30.69 -17.06 18.54
C LYS A 317 29.57 -17.46 19.52
N GLY A 318 29.33 -16.66 20.56
CA GLY A 318 28.33 -16.94 21.59
C GLY A 318 26.91 -16.46 21.27
N HIS A 319 26.71 -15.73 20.17
CA HIS A 319 25.43 -15.10 19.86
C HIS A 319 24.48 -16.07 19.14
N LYS A 320 23.25 -16.25 19.65
CA LYS A 320 22.28 -17.25 19.13
C LYS A 320 21.91 -17.04 17.65
N HIS A 321 21.91 -15.79 17.20
CA HIS A 321 21.51 -15.38 15.85
C HIS A 321 22.68 -15.22 14.87
N TYR A 322 23.91 -15.52 15.30
CA TYR A 322 25.07 -15.49 14.43
C TYR A 322 25.58 -16.92 14.21
N MET A 323 25.89 -17.26 12.97
CA MET A 323 26.60 -18.50 12.69
C MET A 323 27.52 -18.37 11.47
N SER A 324 28.53 -19.21 11.45
CA SER A 324 29.49 -19.34 10.37
C SER A 324 29.98 -20.78 10.32
N ARG A 325 30.70 -21.14 9.27
CA ARG A 325 31.25 -22.49 9.16
C ARG A 325 32.29 -22.81 10.24
N GLN A 326 32.99 -21.81 10.79
CA GLN A 326 33.96 -22.04 11.88
C GLN A 326 33.27 -22.22 13.23
N THR A 327 32.18 -21.50 13.47
CA THR A 327 31.43 -21.59 14.73
C THR A 327 30.55 -22.85 14.79
N LYS A 328 30.03 -23.32 13.65
CA LYS A 328 29.30 -24.59 13.50
C LYS A 328 29.87 -25.44 12.34
N PRO A 329 30.93 -26.22 12.58
CA PRO A 329 31.56 -27.09 11.59
C PRO A 329 30.64 -28.09 10.84
N PRO A 330 29.60 -28.70 11.46
CA PRO A 330 28.76 -29.70 10.78
C PRO A 330 27.82 -29.11 9.71
N GLU A 331 27.65 -27.79 9.64
CA GLU A 331 26.72 -27.14 8.70
C GLU A 331 27.31 -27.07 7.29
N LYS A 332 27.06 -28.10 6.47
CA LYS A 332 27.60 -28.23 5.10
C LYS A 332 27.11 -27.17 4.10
N THR A 333 26.05 -26.44 4.43
CA THR A 333 25.47 -25.40 3.56
C THR A 333 26.27 -24.10 3.51
N LEU A 334 27.14 -23.84 4.49
CA LEU A 334 27.96 -22.62 4.55
C LEU A 334 29.36 -22.86 3.98
N ARG A 335 29.80 -22.03 3.03
CA ARG A 335 31.17 -22.11 2.50
C ARG A 335 32.17 -21.63 3.54
N HIS A 336 33.22 -22.41 3.75
CA HIS A 336 34.24 -22.11 4.75
C HIS A 336 34.99 -20.82 4.40
N LYS A 337 35.21 -19.95 5.39
CA LYS A 337 35.86 -18.63 5.28
C LYS A 337 35.21 -17.61 4.35
N ILE A 338 34.05 -17.93 3.78
CA ILE A 338 33.37 -17.07 2.80
C ILE A 338 32.00 -16.62 3.31
N ASP A 339 31.26 -17.52 3.98
CA ASP A 339 29.88 -17.23 4.36
C ASP A 339 29.70 -17.11 5.87
N PHE A 340 28.88 -16.13 6.27
CA PHE A 340 28.24 -16.08 7.58
C PHE A 340 26.73 -16.00 7.42
N ARG A 341 25.99 -16.38 8.45
CA ARG A 341 24.53 -16.38 8.45
C ARG A 341 24.01 -15.65 9.68
N VAL A 342 22.99 -14.83 9.45
CA VAL A 342 22.23 -14.15 10.49
C VAL A 342 20.80 -14.69 10.49
N THR A 343 20.33 -15.09 11.66
CA THR A 343 18.93 -15.52 11.87
C THR A 343 18.09 -14.28 12.16
N HIS A 344 17.46 -13.72 11.12
CA HIS A 344 16.58 -12.57 11.20
C HIS A 344 15.17 -12.95 11.67
N TYR A 345 14.30 -11.96 11.95
CA TYR A 345 12.89 -12.24 12.26
C TYR A 345 12.16 -12.97 11.12
N ALA A 346 12.58 -12.71 9.88
CA ALA A 346 12.00 -13.28 8.67
C ALA A 346 12.51 -14.69 8.33
N GLY A 347 13.65 -15.08 8.91
CA GLY A 347 14.34 -16.33 8.60
C GLY A 347 15.86 -16.19 8.53
N ASP A 348 16.51 -17.28 8.16
CA ASP A 348 17.96 -17.38 8.04
C ASP A 348 18.45 -16.78 6.71
N VAL A 349 19.38 -15.83 6.77
CA VAL A 349 20.00 -15.24 5.59
C VAL A 349 21.50 -15.49 5.61
N THR A 350 22.02 -16.06 4.52
CA THR A 350 23.45 -16.33 4.34
C THR A 350 24.07 -15.22 3.51
N TYR A 351 25.09 -14.56 4.04
CA TYR A 351 25.82 -13.45 3.43
C TYR A 351 27.23 -13.88 3.06
N CYS A 352 27.67 -13.47 1.87
CA CYS A 352 29.04 -13.67 1.39
C CYS A 352 29.91 -12.50 1.84
N ILE A 353 30.95 -12.74 2.65
CA ILE A 353 31.83 -11.69 3.20
C ILE A 353 32.69 -11.01 2.12
N ILE A 354 32.87 -11.63 0.96
CA ILE A 354 33.72 -11.11 -0.12
C ILE A 354 33.24 -9.72 -0.56
N GLY A 355 34.13 -8.75 -0.49
CA GLY A 355 33.89 -7.34 -0.84
C GLY A 355 33.22 -6.51 0.26
N PHE A 356 32.97 -7.05 1.46
CA PHE A 356 32.36 -6.30 2.57
C PHE A 356 33.23 -5.11 2.99
N LEU A 357 34.56 -5.30 3.15
CA LEU A 357 35.45 -4.22 3.57
C LEU A 357 35.48 -3.08 2.55
N ASP A 358 35.57 -3.41 1.27
CA ASP A 358 35.69 -2.41 0.21
C ASP A 358 34.38 -1.65 0.00
N LYS A 359 33.24 -2.34 0.10
CA LYS A 359 31.92 -1.71 0.11
C LYS A 359 31.71 -0.83 1.34
N ASN A 360 32.25 -1.21 2.50
CA ASN A 360 32.12 -0.42 3.72
C ASN A 360 33.04 0.82 3.75
N LYS A 361 34.24 0.74 3.18
CA LYS A 361 35.17 1.88 3.13
C LYS A 361 34.54 3.07 2.39
N ASP A 362 33.82 2.80 1.29
CA ASP A 362 33.20 3.82 0.39
C ASP A 362 34.09 5.06 0.18
N THR A 363 35.41 4.84 0.13
CA THR A 363 36.41 5.91 0.11
C THR A 363 36.59 6.42 -1.31
N LEU A 364 36.06 7.61 -1.59
CA LEU A 364 36.44 8.38 -2.75
C LEU A 364 37.67 9.25 -2.43
N PHE A 365 38.69 9.19 -3.29
CA PHE A 365 39.87 10.05 -3.13
C PHE A 365 39.50 11.53 -3.26
N GLN A 366 40.19 12.38 -2.48
CA GLN A 366 39.95 13.82 -2.46
C GLN A 366 40.28 14.46 -3.82
N ASP A 367 41.21 13.87 -4.57
CA ASP A 367 41.62 14.32 -5.91
C ASP A 367 40.44 14.33 -6.89
N PHE A 368 39.58 13.29 -6.86
CA PHE A 368 38.35 13.26 -7.66
C PHE A 368 37.35 14.35 -7.26
N LYS A 369 37.24 14.67 -5.97
CA LYS A 369 36.35 15.74 -5.50
C LYS A 369 36.83 17.11 -5.97
N ARG A 370 38.14 17.36 -5.90
CA ARG A 370 38.77 18.60 -6.39
C ARG A 370 38.63 18.74 -7.90
N LEU A 371 38.86 17.65 -8.65
CA LEU A 371 38.70 17.60 -10.10
C LEU A 371 37.31 18.08 -10.52
N LEU A 372 36.25 17.54 -9.89
CA LEU A 372 34.87 17.88 -10.25
C LEU A 372 34.44 19.26 -9.74
N TYR A 373 34.96 19.71 -8.60
CA TYR A 373 34.75 21.09 -8.13
C TYR A 373 35.36 22.14 -9.08
N ASN A 374 36.45 21.78 -9.77
CA ASN A 374 37.10 22.63 -10.78
C ASN A 374 36.51 22.46 -12.19
N SER A 375 35.42 21.72 -12.35
CA SER A 375 34.71 21.61 -13.63
C SER A 375 34.25 22.99 -14.12
N LYS A 376 34.28 23.20 -15.44
CA LYS A 376 33.68 24.39 -16.08
C LYS A 376 32.15 24.32 -16.08
N ASP A 377 31.55 23.20 -15.70
CA ASP A 377 30.11 23.06 -15.53
C ASP A 377 29.68 23.50 -14.12
N PRO A 378 28.85 24.55 -13.99
CA PRO A 378 28.42 25.04 -12.68
C PRO A 378 27.62 23.98 -11.90
N ASN A 379 26.81 23.17 -12.60
CA ASN A 379 25.98 22.15 -11.96
C ASN A 379 26.85 21.00 -11.42
N ILE A 380 27.90 20.60 -12.14
CA ILE A 380 28.86 19.60 -11.63
C ILE A 380 29.62 20.19 -10.44
N LYS A 381 30.09 21.44 -10.53
CA LYS A 381 30.78 22.09 -9.41
C LYS A 381 29.93 22.13 -8.13
N GLU A 382 28.65 22.45 -8.26
CA GLU A 382 27.67 22.47 -7.15
C GLU A 382 27.52 21.10 -6.47
N MET A 383 27.61 20.00 -7.23
CA MET A 383 27.53 18.64 -6.69
C MET A 383 28.70 18.27 -5.75
N TRP A 384 29.83 19.01 -5.80
CA TRP A 384 31.09 18.66 -5.14
C TRP A 384 31.68 19.79 -4.27
N PRO A 385 30.95 20.35 -3.31
CA PRO A 385 31.44 21.47 -2.50
C PRO A 385 32.66 21.12 -1.64
N GLU A 386 32.81 19.84 -1.27
CA GLU A 386 33.95 19.31 -0.50
C GLU A 386 35.29 19.46 -1.25
N GLY A 387 35.25 19.60 -2.59
CA GLY A 387 36.43 19.83 -3.40
C GLY A 387 37.08 21.21 -3.19
N ALA A 388 36.39 22.15 -2.51
CA ALA A 388 36.94 23.45 -2.16
C ALA A 388 38.02 23.40 -1.07
N GLN A 389 38.13 22.29 -0.33
CA GLN A 389 39.09 22.13 0.77
C GLN A 389 40.53 22.15 0.28
N HIS A 390 41.37 22.94 0.97
CA HIS A 390 42.77 23.14 0.60
C HIS A 390 43.58 21.83 0.65
N ILE A 391 44.63 21.73 -0.17
CA ILE A 391 45.45 20.51 -0.33
C ILE A 391 46.10 20.07 0.99
N SER A 392 46.43 21.03 1.85
CA SER A 392 47.12 20.83 3.13
C SER A 392 46.21 20.48 4.32
N GLU A 393 44.88 20.56 4.19
CA GLU A 393 43.99 20.23 5.30
C GLU A 393 43.91 18.71 5.50
N ILE A 394 44.22 18.26 6.71
CA ILE A 394 44.07 16.86 7.11
C ILE A 394 42.57 16.56 7.17
N THR A 395 42.04 15.97 6.10
CA THR A 395 40.67 15.48 6.08
C THR A 395 40.51 14.42 7.16
N LYS A 396 39.60 14.65 8.13
CA LYS A 396 39.11 13.57 9.01
C LYS A 396 38.69 12.40 8.14
N ARG A 397 39.08 11.17 8.50
CA ARG A 397 38.64 9.97 7.76
C ARG A 397 37.12 10.00 7.68
N PRO A 398 36.53 9.88 6.48
CA PRO A 398 35.08 9.86 6.35
C PRO A 398 34.53 8.68 7.14
N PRO A 399 33.32 8.82 7.72
CA PRO A 399 32.61 7.68 8.29
C PRO A 399 32.39 6.62 7.19
N THR A 400 32.45 5.36 7.59
CA THR A 400 32.20 4.21 6.71
C THR A 400 30.75 4.18 6.25
N ALA A 401 30.47 3.46 5.15
CA ALA A 401 29.11 3.28 4.64
C ALA A 401 28.18 2.67 5.70
N GLY A 402 28.66 1.68 6.46
CA GLY A 402 27.92 1.06 7.55
C GLY A 402 27.54 2.04 8.65
N THR A 403 28.46 2.91 9.09
CA THR A 403 28.17 3.94 10.10
C THR A 403 27.24 5.03 9.57
N LEU A 404 27.44 5.51 8.33
CA LEU A 404 26.52 6.47 7.70
C LEU A 404 25.10 5.92 7.60
N PHE A 405 24.98 4.65 7.22
CA PHE A 405 23.70 3.97 7.12
C PHE A 405 23.04 3.82 8.49
N LYS A 406 23.78 3.36 9.50
CA LYS A 406 23.30 3.29 10.89
C LYS A 406 22.77 4.63 11.38
N ASN A 407 23.51 5.72 11.19
CA ASN A 407 23.10 7.06 11.61
C ASN A 407 21.82 7.51 10.88
N SER A 408 21.72 7.22 9.58
CA SER A 408 20.54 7.52 8.78
C SER A 408 19.30 6.75 9.25
N MET A 409 19.47 5.49 9.65
CA MET A 409 18.39 4.67 10.22
C MET A 409 17.96 5.16 11.60
N GLN A 410 18.89 5.59 12.45
CA GLN A 410 18.55 6.17 13.75
C GLN A 410 17.75 7.47 13.58
N ALA A 411 18.16 8.35 12.64
CA ALA A 411 17.41 9.56 12.32
C ALA A 411 16.01 9.25 11.77
N LEU A 412 15.87 8.23 10.92
CA LEU A 412 14.58 7.78 10.40
C LEU A 412 13.66 7.26 11.52
N VAL A 413 14.16 6.40 12.41
CA VAL A 413 13.40 5.85 13.53
C VAL A 413 12.91 6.96 14.46
N GLN A 414 13.77 7.93 14.80
CA GLN A 414 13.37 9.09 15.62
C GLN A 414 12.29 9.92 14.93
N ASN A 415 12.38 10.11 13.61
CA ASN A 415 11.39 10.85 12.84
C ASN A 415 10.01 10.14 12.86
N LEU A 416 10.01 8.81 12.75
CA LEU A 416 8.79 7.98 12.80
C LEU A 416 8.16 7.91 14.20
N GLN A 417 8.97 7.89 15.27
CA GLN A 417 8.47 7.86 16.65
C GLN A 417 7.63 9.09 17.03
N ASN A 418 7.87 10.23 16.37
CA ASN A 418 7.14 11.47 16.58
C ASN A 418 5.86 11.58 15.74
N LYS A 419 5.45 10.52 15.04
CA LYS A 419 4.28 10.48 14.15
C LYS A 419 3.35 9.33 14.53
N GLU A 420 2.11 9.42 14.06
CA GLU A 420 1.18 8.28 14.11
C GLU A 420 1.42 7.38 12.88
N PRO A 421 1.83 6.10 13.06
CA PRO A 421 2.19 5.25 11.94
C PRO A 421 0.98 4.51 11.36
N HIS A 422 0.91 4.46 10.04
CA HIS A 422 0.00 3.59 9.30
C HIS A 422 0.82 2.68 8.38
N TYR A 423 0.48 1.39 8.37
CA TYR A 423 1.26 0.37 7.67
C TYR A 423 0.47 -0.23 6.51
N VAL A 424 1.08 -0.23 5.33
CA VAL A 424 0.59 -0.93 4.13
C VAL A 424 1.63 -1.99 3.76
N ARG A 425 1.19 -3.24 3.63
CA ARG A 425 2.06 -4.38 3.30
C ARG A 425 1.68 -4.90 1.92
N CYS A 426 2.55 -4.68 0.94
CA CYS A 426 2.34 -5.11 -0.44
C CYS A 426 2.80 -6.56 -0.61
N ILE A 427 1.97 -7.38 -1.26
CA ILE A 427 2.27 -8.78 -1.57
C ILE A 427 2.17 -8.97 -3.08
N LYS A 428 3.23 -9.51 -3.69
CA LYS A 428 3.27 -9.90 -5.10
C LYS A 428 2.62 -11.29 -5.26
N PRO A 429 1.50 -11.42 -5.99
CA PRO A 429 0.78 -12.68 -6.10
C PRO A 429 1.49 -13.71 -7.01
N ASN A 430 2.30 -13.26 -7.98
CA ASN A 430 3.06 -14.13 -8.89
C ASN A 430 4.20 -13.35 -9.57
N GLU A 431 5.21 -14.06 -10.09
CA GLU A 431 6.36 -13.46 -10.80
C GLU A 431 6.05 -13.11 -12.27
N ILE A 432 5.11 -13.80 -12.89
CA ILE A 432 4.73 -13.65 -14.32
C ILE A 432 3.88 -12.40 -14.62
N LYS A 433 3.61 -11.55 -13.61
CA LYS A 433 2.78 -10.33 -13.72
C LYS A 433 1.35 -10.60 -14.23
N SER A 434 0.80 -11.78 -13.97
CA SER A 434 -0.58 -12.14 -14.34
C SER A 434 -1.58 -11.60 -13.33
N ALA A 435 -2.72 -11.08 -13.81
CA ALA A 435 -3.79 -10.56 -12.95
C ALA A 435 -4.55 -11.67 -12.18
N THR A 436 -4.47 -12.92 -12.62
CA THR A 436 -5.26 -14.04 -12.06
C THR A 436 -4.42 -15.12 -11.40
N ALA A 437 -3.12 -15.19 -11.70
CA ALA A 437 -2.25 -16.21 -11.11
C ALA A 437 -1.95 -15.91 -9.64
N PHE A 438 -1.94 -16.93 -8.80
CA PHE A 438 -1.59 -16.83 -7.40
C PHE A 438 -0.65 -17.98 -7.04
N ASP A 439 0.61 -17.64 -6.76
CA ASP A 439 1.63 -18.56 -6.32
C ASP A 439 1.61 -18.63 -4.78
N GLU A 440 1.00 -19.70 -4.26
CA GLU A 440 0.85 -19.88 -2.82
C GLU A 440 2.19 -19.98 -2.09
N GLU A 441 3.20 -20.58 -2.70
CA GLU A 441 4.53 -20.70 -2.10
C GLU A 441 5.20 -19.33 -1.99
N ARG A 442 5.18 -18.56 -3.08
CA ARG A 442 5.74 -17.21 -3.11
C ARG A 442 5.03 -16.28 -2.15
N VAL A 443 3.70 -16.35 -2.08
CA VAL A 443 2.91 -15.54 -1.14
C VAL A 443 3.14 -15.98 0.31
N ARG A 444 3.22 -17.29 0.58
CA ARG A 444 3.55 -17.82 1.91
C ARG A 444 4.92 -17.32 2.38
N HIS A 445 5.94 -17.32 1.53
CA HIS A 445 7.26 -16.77 1.87
C HIS A 445 7.15 -15.27 2.21
N GLN A 446 6.42 -14.49 1.42
CA GLN A 446 6.14 -13.07 1.68
C GLN A 446 5.44 -12.82 3.01
N VAL A 447 4.41 -13.60 3.31
CA VAL A 447 3.66 -13.49 4.56
C VAL A 447 4.55 -13.73 5.78
N SER A 448 5.48 -14.69 5.68
CA SER A 448 6.48 -14.97 6.72
C SER A 448 7.47 -13.81 6.87
N TYR A 449 8.16 -13.39 5.80
CA TYR A 449 9.21 -12.38 5.92
C TYR A 449 8.69 -10.96 6.15
N LEU A 450 7.43 -10.65 5.83
CA LEU A 450 6.78 -9.40 6.18
C LEU A 450 6.35 -9.34 7.67
N GLY A 451 6.56 -10.44 8.43
CA GLY A 451 6.22 -10.54 9.84
C GLY A 451 4.72 -10.44 10.10
N LEU A 452 3.87 -10.80 9.12
CA LEU A 452 2.42 -10.70 9.24
C LEU A 452 1.88 -11.69 10.28
N VAL A 453 2.47 -12.88 10.35
CA VAL A 453 2.08 -13.92 11.31
C VAL A 453 2.36 -13.44 12.74
N GLU A 454 3.55 -12.88 12.98
CA GLU A 454 3.97 -12.33 14.27
C GLU A 454 3.08 -11.16 14.68
N ASN A 455 2.76 -10.25 13.76
CA ASN A 455 1.82 -9.17 13.99
C ASN A 455 0.43 -9.69 14.44
N VAL A 456 -0.10 -10.68 13.72
CA VAL A 456 -1.37 -11.32 14.09
C VAL A 456 -1.26 -12.03 15.44
N ARG A 457 -0.13 -12.69 15.76
CA ARG A 457 0.10 -13.32 17.06
C ARG A 457 0.10 -12.31 18.19
N VAL A 458 0.81 -11.19 18.06
CA VAL A 458 0.84 -10.10 19.06
C VAL A 458 -0.57 -9.54 19.27
N ARG A 459 -1.33 -9.29 18.20
CA ARG A 459 -2.72 -8.82 18.28
C ARG A 459 -3.67 -9.86 18.88
N ARG A 460 -3.44 -11.15 18.65
CA ARG A 460 -4.28 -12.26 19.16
C ARG A 460 -3.95 -12.67 20.60
N ALA A 461 -2.73 -12.43 21.07
CA ALA A 461 -2.35 -12.70 22.46
C ALA A 461 -3.12 -11.79 23.44
N GLY A 462 -3.53 -10.60 22.98
CA GLY A 462 -4.49 -9.74 23.66
C GLY A 462 -5.95 -10.10 23.36
N PHE A 463 -6.77 -9.08 23.13
CA PHE A 463 -8.15 -9.27 22.69
C PHE A 463 -8.23 -9.17 21.16
N ALA A 464 -8.50 -10.30 20.50
CA ALA A 464 -8.55 -10.37 19.04
C ALA A 464 -9.61 -9.46 18.41
N TYR A 465 -10.67 -9.12 19.14
CA TYR A 465 -11.74 -8.26 18.62
C TYR A 465 -12.18 -7.23 19.66
N ARG A 466 -12.41 -5.99 19.21
CA ARG A 466 -12.94 -4.90 20.04
C ARG A 466 -14.00 -4.11 19.27
N GLN A 467 -15.08 -3.75 19.95
CA GLN A 467 -16.15 -2.96 19.34
C GLN A 467 -16.87 -2.12 20.38
N ARG A 468 -17.33 -0.92 20.00
CA ARG A 468 -18.20 -0.11 20.86
C ARG A 468 -19.51 -0.83 21.16
N TYR A 469 -20.00 -0.68 22.39
CA TYR A 469 -21.22 -1.34 22.84
C TYR A 469 -22.44 -1.05 21.95
N ASP A 470 -22.60 0.20 21.50
CA ASP A 470 -23.74 0.61 20.65
C ASP A 470 -23.78 -0.12 19.30
N ARG A 471 -22.62 -0.29 18.66
CA ARG A 471 -22.51 -1.02 17.39
C ARG A 471 -22.66 -2.53 17.60
N PHE A 472 -22.05 -3.06 18.66
CA PHE A 472 -22.14 -4.47 18.99
C PHE A 472 -23.60 -4.87 19.26
N LEU A 473 -24.30 -4.11 20.11
CA LEU A 473 -25.71 -4.36 20.42
C LEU A 473 -26.59 -4.27 19.17
N LYS A 474 -26.45 -3.24 18.34
CA LYS A 474 -27.22 -3.13 17.08
C LYS A 474 -27.06 -4.35 16.18
N ARG A 475 -25.86 -4.95 16.15
CA ARG A 475 -25.55 -6.12 15.32
C ARG A 475 -26.11 -7.42 15.90
N TYR A 476 -26.00 -7.62 17.21
CA TYR A 476 -26.24 -8.90 17.87
C TYR A 476 -27.49 -8.95 18.76
N LYS A 477 -28.25 -7.86 18.93
CA LYS A 477 -29.47 -7.83 19.77
C LYS A 477 -30.56 -8.83 19.41
N MET A 478 -30.52 -9.43 18.22
CA MET A 478 -31.48 -10.46 17.83
C MET A 478 -31.20 -11.81 18.46
N ILE A 479 -29.97 -12.03 18.95
CA ILE A 479 -29.52 -13.31 19.51
C ILE A 479 -30.24 -13.63 20.82
N SER A 480 -30.53 -12.61 21.64
CA SER A 480 -31.18 -12.75 22.94
C SER A 480 -32.60 -12.19 22.90
N GLN A 481 -33.53 -12.89 23.53
CA GLN A 481 -34.93 -12.46 23.65
C GLN A 481 -35.09 -11.22 24.55
N PHE A 482 -34.16 -10.98 25.48
CA PHE A 482 -34.21 -9.81 26.38
C PHE A 482 -33.67 -8.54 25.72
N THR A 483 -32.79 -8.66 24.72
CA THR A 483 -32.25 -7.52 23.97
C THR A 483 -33.07 -7.21 22.71
N TRP A 484 -33.81 -8.18 22.19
CA TRP A 484 -34.71 -8.00 21.06
C TRP A 484 -36.08 -7.45 21.47
N PRO A 485 -36.69 -6.53 20.69
CA PRO A 485 -36.13 -5.76 19.59
C PRO A 485 -35.33 -4.53 20.06
N ASN A 486 -35.58 -4.07 21.28
CA ASN A 486 -34.88 -2.97 21.92
C ASN A 486 -34.70 -3.32 23.40
N PHE A 487 -33.47 -3.20 23.90
CA PHE A 487 -33.17 -3.39 25.30
C PHE A 487 -33.76 -2.25 26.14
N ARG A 488 -34.44 -2.57 27.24
CA ARG A 488 -35.17 -1.61 28.08
C ARG A 488 -34.60 -1.44 29.49
N SER A 489 -33.62 -2.26 29.86
CA SER A 489 -33.18 -2.41 31.26
C SER A 489 -31.72 -2.03 31.44
N GLY A 490 -31.41 -0.73 31.38
CA GLY A 490 -30.07 -0.22 31.67
C GLY A 490 -29.30 0.26 30.44
N SER A 491 -27.97 0.17 30.49
CA SER A 491 -27.07 0.70 29.47
C SER A 491 -26.79 -0.29 28.33
N ASP A 492 -26.24 0.19 27.21
CA ASP A 492 -25.78 -0.67 26.11
C ASP A 492 -24.78 -1.74 26.59
N LYS A 493 -23.96 -1.40 27.58
CA LYS A 493 -23.00 -2.33 28.20
C LYS A 493 -23.70 -3.50 28.89
N ASP A 494 -24.80 -3.22 29.59
CA ASP A 494 -25.58 -4.25 30.29
C ASP A 494 -26.31 -5.16 29.30
N ALA A 495 -26.82 -4.59 28.21
CA ALA A 495 -27.42 -5.35 27.12
C ALA A 495 -26.41 -6.35 26.51
N VAL A 496 -25.17 -5.89 26.29
CA VAL A 496 -24.11 -6.73 25.75
C VAL A 496 -23.71 -7.84 26.73
N LYS A 497 -23.68 -7.56 28.05
CA LYS A 497 -23.46 -8.59 29.07
C LYS A 497 -24.51 -9.69 29.00
N VAL A 498 -25.79 -9.35 28.90
CA VAL A 498 -26.88 -10.34 28.79
C VAL A 498 -26.67 -11.28 27.60
N ILE A 499 -26.27 -10.75 26.44
CA ILE A 499 -26.00 -11.57 25.25
C ILE A 499 -24.83 -12.53 25.49
N MET A 500 -23.74 -12.04 26.10
CA MET A 500 -22.55 -12.86 26.38
C MET A 500 -22.80 -13.93 27.44
N ASP A 501 -23.58 -13.61 28.48
CA ASP A 501 -23.90 -14.54 29.56
C ASP A 501 -24.84 -15.66 29.07
N GLU A 502 -25.86 -15.34 28.27
CA GLU A 502 -26.74 -16.34 27.65
C GLU A 502 -25.99 -17.35 26.77
N LYS A 503 -24.97 -16.86 26.06
CA LYS A 503 -24.13 -17.69 25.19
C LYS A 503 -22.94 -18.32 25.91
N ARG A 504 -22.79 -18.10 27.23
CA ARG A 504 -21.70 -18.64 28.05
C ARG A 504 -20.30 -18.21 27.60
N PHE A 505 -20.17 -16.97 27.15
CA PHE A 505 -18.91 -16.37 26.70
C PHE A 505 -18.29 -15.40 27.72
N ALA A 506 -18.84 -15.31 28.93
CA ALA A 506 -18.40 -14.37 29.96
C ALA A 506 -16.89 -14.46 30.29
N ASP A 507 -16.30 -15.65 30.22
CA ASP A 507 -14.89 -15.89 30.53
C ASP A 507 -13.92 -15.44 29.41
N ASP A 508 -14.41 -15.36 28.16
CA ASP A 508 -13.60 -15.00 26.99
C ASP A 508 -13.70 -13.50 26.63
N VAL A 509 -14.43 -12.71 27.44
CA VAL A 509 -14.66 -11.30 27.20
C VAL A 509 -14.22 -10.43 28.37
N LYS A 510 -13.81 -9.19 28.07
CA LYS A 510 -13.64 -8.12 29.06
C LYS A 510 -14.43 -6.89 28.65
N TYR A 511 -14.89 -6.19 29.67
CA TYR A 511 -15.82 -5.08 29.53
C TYR A 511 -15.12 -3.77 29.84
N GLY A 512 -14.65 -3.08 28.79
CA GLY A 512 -14.07 -1.74 28.91
C GLY A 512 -15.10 -0.69 29.32
N ARG A 513 -14.66 0.57 29.38
CA ARG A 513 -15.52 1.73 29.63
C ARG A 513 -16.52 1.96 28.50
N THR A 514 -16.07 1.91 27.24
CA THR A 514 -16.89 2.20 26.05
C THR A 514 -16.99 1.05 25.04
N LYS A 515 -16.11 0.06 25.15
CA LYS A 515 -16.01 -1.06 24.21
C LYS A 515 -16.04 -2.42 24.92
N ILE A 516 -16.57 -3.42 24.22
CA ILE A 516 -16.36 -4.83 24.54
C ILE A 516 -15.09 -5.33 23.88
N PHE A 517 -14.35 -6.19 24.60
CA PHE A 517 -13.11 -6.83 24.16
C PHE A 517 -13.30 -8.34 24.22
N ILE A 518 -13.09 -9.04 23.09
CA ILE A 518 -13.28 -10.49 22.95
C ILE A 518 -11.91 -11.10 22.66
N ARG A 519 -11.54 -12.12 23.44
CA ARG A 519 -10.20 -12.73 23.39
C ARG A 519 -10.07 -13.67 22.21
N SER A 520 -10.99 -14.63 22.05
CA SER A 520 -10.91 -15.63 20.99
C SER A 520 -11.72 -15.24 19.75
N PRO A 521 -11.16 -15.39 18.53
CA PRO A 521 -11.95 -15.31 17.30
C PRO A 521 -13.10 -16.31 17.25
N LYS A 522 -12.99 -17.45 17.95
CA LYS A 522 -14.04 -18.49 18.00
C LYS A 522 -15.37 -17.91 18.51
N THR A 523 -15.32 -17.13 19.59
CA THR A 523 -16.48 -16.47 20.19
C THR A 523 -17.18 -15.54 19.19
N LEU A 524 -16.41 -14.80 18.38
CA LEU A 524 -16.95 -13.94 17.34
C LEU A 524 -17.64 -14.76 16.23
N PHE A 525 -17.02 -15.84 15.76
CA PHE A 525 -17.62 -16.71 14.74
C PHE A 525 -18.91 -17.38 15.23
N GLU A 526 -18.95 -17.81 16.48
CA GLU A 526 -20.17 -18.40 17.08
C GLU A 526 -21.32 -17.37 17.18
N LEU A 527 -21.01 -16.11 17.51
CA LEU A 527 -22.00 -15.03 17.50
C LEU A 527 -22.53 -14.72 16.09
N GLU A 528 -21.66 -14.72 15.08
CA GLU A 528 -22.07 -14.54 13.68
C GLU A 528 -22.93 -15.70 13.17
N ASN A 529 -22.57 -16.94 13.50
CA ASN A 529 -23.36 -18.12 13.15
C ASN A 529 -24.74 -18.06 13.81
N ALA A 530 -24.81 -17.81 15.12
CA ALA A 530 -26.09 -17.67 15.84
C ALA A 530 -26.97 -16.54 15.27
N ARG A 531 -26.35 -15.44 14.81
CA ARG A 531 -27.06 -14.38 14.11
C ARG A 531 -27.59 -14.86 12.75
N ASN A 532 -26.76 -15.52 11.95
CA ASN A 532 -27.15 -16.02 10.63
C ASN A 532 -28.31 -17.02 10.70
N ASP A 533 -28.34 -17.87 11.73
CA ASP A 533 -29.42 -18.83 11.96
C ASP A 533 -30.78 -18.17 12.24
N LEU A 534 -30.79 -16.97 12.84
CA LEU A 534 -32.01 -16.24 13.20
C LEU A 534 -32.57 -15.36 12.06
N ILE A 535 -31.72 -14.95 11.11
CA ILE A 535 -32.13 -14.08 9.99
C ILE A 535 -33.32 -14.67 9.20
N PRO A 536 -33.33 -15.95 8.79
CA PRO A 536 -34.47 -16.55 8.09
C PRO A 536 -35.80 -16.44 8.86
N GLY A 537 -35.76 -16.56 10.19
CA GLY A 537 -36.94 -16.41 11.04
C GLY A 537 -37.52 -14.99 11.01
N ILE A 538 -36.66 -13.97 11.04
CA ILE A 538 -37.06 -12.56 10.94
C ILE A 538 -37.63 -12.26 9.56
N VAL A 539 -37.00 -12.75 8.49
CA VAL A 539 -37.50 -12.61 7.12
C VAL A 539 -38.90 -13.22 7.00
N THR A 540 -39.10 -14.42 7.57
CA THR A 540 -40.40 -15.09 7.59
C THR A 540 -41.46 -14.28 8.34
N LEU A 541 -41.11 -13.64 9.46
CA LEU A 541 -42.00 -12.75 10.22
C LEU A 541 -42.47 -11.56 9.37
N ILE A 542 -41.57 -10.91 8.65
CA ILE A 542 -41.90 -9.79 7.77
C ILE A 542 -42.80 -10.27 6.62
N GLN A 543 -42.41 -11.37 5.96
CA GLN A 543 -43.17 -11.94 4.84
C GLN A 543 -44.60 -12.34 5.24
N LYS A 544 -44.78 -13.05 6.37
CA LYS A 544 -46.12 -13.45 6.82
C LYS A 544 -46.99 -12.26 7.19
N THR A 545 -46.39 -11.23 7.80
CA THR A 545 -47.10 -10.00 8.19
C THR A 545 -47.56 -9.22 6.95
N TRP A 546 -46.68 -9.09 5.94
CA TRP A 546 -47.00 -8.46 4.67
C TRP A 546 -48.08 -9.21 3.89
N ARG A 547 -47.92 -10.53 3.70
CA ARG A 547 -48.93 -11.38 3.03
C ARG A 547 -50.29 -11.27 3.72
N GLY A 548 -50.30 -11.29 5.07
CA GLY A 548 -51.52 -11.09 5.85
C GLY A 548 -52.13 -9.69 5.66
N PHE A 549 -51.32 -8.63 5.59
CA PHE A 549 -51.81 -7.28 5.31
C PHE A 549 -52.46 -7.18 3.93
N VAL A 550 -51.81 -7.70 2.89
CA VAL A 550 -52.35 -7.71 1.51
C VAL A 550 -53.69 -8.44 1.46
N ALA A 551 -53.79 -9.63 2.07
CA ALA A 551 -55.04 -10.39 2.12
C ALA A 551 -56.16 -9.61 2.85
N ARG A 552 -55.86 -8.97 3.99
CA ARG A 552 -56.83 -8.14 4.71
C ARG A 552 -57.28 -6.93 3.89
N GLN A 553 -56.40 -6.31 3.12
CA GLN A 553 -56.76 -5.20 2.23
C GLN A 553 -57.67 -5.65 1.09
N GLN A 554 -57.38 -6.79 0.46
CA GLN A 554 -58.25 -7.38 -0.56
C GLN A 554 -59.64 -7.71 0.00
N TYR A 555 -59.70 -8.30 1.20
CA TYR A 555 -60.96 -8.60 1.87
C TYR A 555 -61.79 -7.33 2.17
N LYS A 556 -61.15 -6.25 2.64
CA LYS A 556 -61.81 -4.95 2.85
C LYS A 556 -62.41 -4.40 1.54
N LYS A 557 -61.67 -4.47 0.43
CA LYS A 557 -62.16 -4.07 -0.90
C LYS A 557 -63.37 -4.91 -1.33
N MET A 558 -63.31 -6.23 -1.12
CA MET A 558 -64.41 -7.14 -1.44
C MET A 558 -65.67 -6.83 -0.61
N LYS A 559 -65.53 -6.55 0.69
CA LYS A 559 -66.66 -6.09 1.52
C LYS A 559 -67.26 -4.78 1.01
N ALA A 560 -66.44 -3.80 0.64
CA ALA A 560 -66.93 -2.55 0.08
C ALA A 560 -67.70 -2.78 -1.22
N LEU A 561 -67.20 -3.64 -2.11
CA LEU A 561 -67.86 -4.02 -3.36
C LEU A 561 -69.24 -4.66 -3.10
N LEU A 562 -69.34 -5.58 -2.13
CA LEU A 562 -70.62 -6.20 -1.76
C LEU A 562 -71.65 -5.15 -1.30
N THR A 563 -71.23 -4.17 -0.51
CA THR A 563 -72.08 -3.04 -0.10
C THR A 563 -72.52 -2.22 -1.32
N MET A 564 -71.59 -1.89 -2.24
CA MET A 564 -71.92 -1.16 -3.47
C MET A 564 -72.93 -1.93 -4.33
N VAL A 565 -72.76 -3.24 -4.51
CA VAL A 565 -73.68 -4.10 -5.25
C VAL A 565 -75.06 -4.12 -4.59
N LYS A 566 -75.13 -4.19 -3.25
CA LYS A 566 -76.39 -4.13 -2.51
C LYS A 566 -77.13 -2.81 -2.76
N CYS A 567 -76.45 -1.67 -2.64
CA CYS A 567 -77.01 -0.35 -2.91
C CYS A 567 -77.44 -0.19 -4.37
N TYR A 568 -76.64 -0.67 -5.32
CA TYR A 568 -76.95 -0.64 -6.74
C TYR A 568 -78.22 -1.45 -7.08
N ARG A 569 -78.35 -2.66 -6.51
CA ARG A 569 -79.56 -3.49 -6.67
C ARG A 569 -80.80 -2.78 -6.13
N GLN A 570 -80.71 -2.14 -4.97
CA GLN A 570 -81.82 -1.37 -4.41
C GLN A 570 -82.19 -0.16 -5.29
N LYS A 571 -81.20 0.57 -5.81
CA LYS A 571 -81.44 1.68 -6.75
C LYS A 571 -82.16 1.20 -8.02
N LYS A 572 -81.68 0.12 -8.64
CA LYS A 572 -82.29 -0.45 -9.85
C LYS A 572 -83.72 -0.95 -9.62
N LEU A 573 -84.01 -1.49 -8.44
CA LEU A 573 -85.38 -1.82 -8.03
C LEU A 573 -86.27 -0.58 -7.96
N ARG A 574 -85.82 0.47 -7.29
CA ARG A 574 -86.59 1.73 -7.17
C ARG A 574 -86.82 2.38 -8.53
N GLU A 575 -85.80 2.44 -9.38
CA GLU A 575 -85.91 2.93 -10.77
C GLU A 575 -86.97 2.15 -11.57
N TYR A 576 -86.96 0.81 -11.46
CA TYR A 576 -87.93 -0.04 -12.16
C TYR A 576 -89.36 0.18 -11.65
N ILE A 577 -89.57 0.22 -10.33
CA ILE A 577 -90.89 0.47 -9.74
C ILE A 577 -91.39 1.87 -10.09
N SER A 578 -90.56 2.90 -9.99
CA SER A 578 -90.94 4.27 -10.35
C SER A 578 -91.29 4.39 -11.85
N SER A 579 -90.54 3.71 -12.73
CA SER A 579 -90.86 3.64 -14.15
C SER A 579 -92.21 2.96 -14.42
N LEU A 580 -92.52 1.87 -13.69
CA LEU A 580 -93.82 1.22 -13.75
C LEU A 580 -94.94 2.14 -13.27
N GLU A 581 -94.78 2.75 -12.10
CA GLU A 581 -95.78 3.66 -11.53
C GLU A 581 -96.10 4.81 -12.48
N ASN A 582 -95.07 5.46 -13.03
CA ASN A 582 -95.24 6.56 -13.98
C ASN A 582 -95.96 6.12 -15.26
N LYS A 583 -95.59 4.98 -15.85
CA LYS A 583 -96.25 4.46 -17.05
C LYS A 583 -97.70 4.04 -16.79
N PHE A 584 -97.98 3.45 -15.63
CA PHE A 584 -99.30 2.90 -15.31
C PHE A 584 -100.23 3.89 -14.58
N ARG A 585 -99.76 5.12 -14.31
CA ARG A 585 -100.45 6.14 -13.49
C ARG A 585 -101.89 6.44 -13.91
N ARG A 586 -102.17 6.45 -15.22
CA ARG A 586 -103.51 6.77 -15.79
C ARG A 586 -104.24 5.57 -16.37
N VAL A 587 -103.77 4.35 -16.10
CA VAL A 587 -104.29 3.15 -16.76
C VAL A 587 -105.75 2.85 -16.46
N LYS A 588 -106.22 3.18 -15.25
CA LYS A 588 -107.62 2.97 -14.86
C LYS A 588 -108.62 3.78 -15.69
N THR A 589 -108.20 4.92 -16.24
CA THR A 589 -109.05 5.82 -17.05
C THR A 589 -108.92 5.56 -18.55
N MET A 590 -107.93 4.76 -19.00
CA MET A 590 -107.78 4.39 -20.41
C MET A 590 -108.88 3.42 -20.85
N LYS A 591 -109.37 3.57 -22.09
CA LYS A 591 -110.43 2.71 -22.65
C LYS A 591 -110.04 1.23 -22.72
N ASP A 592 -108.76 0.93 -22.97
CA ASP A 592 -108.20 -0.42 -23.12
C ASP A 592 -107.61 -0.99 -21.81
N TYR A 593 -107.74 -0.24 -20.70
CA TYR A 593 -107.13 -0.52 -19.41
C TYR A 593 -105.62 -0.82 -19.49
N GLY A 594 -104.90 -0.12 -20.36
CA GLY A 594 -103.44 -0.16 -20.45
C GLY A 594 -102.86 -1.34 -21.24
N LYS A 595 -103.68 -2.03 -22.07
CA LYS A 595 -103.22 -3.12 -22.94
C LYS A 595 -102.10 -2.68 -23.88
N SER A 596 -102.18 -1.45 -24.36
CA SER A 596 -101.21 -0.82 -25.26
C SER A 596 -99.90 -0.39 -24.58
N ILE A 597 -99.78 -0.47 -23.25
CA ILE A 597 -98.58 0.00 -22.53
C ILE A 597 -97.47 -1.03 -22.57
N VAL A 598 -96.32 -0.62 -23.08
CA VAL A 598 -95.08 -1.41 -23.06
C VAL A 598 -94.45 -1.35 -21.66
N TRP A 599 -94.46 -2.50 -20.97
CA TRP A 599 -93.80 -2.68 -19.68
C TRP A 599 -92.30 -2.39 -19.82
N PRO A 600 -91.68 -1.62 -18.90
CA PRO A 600 -90.24 -1.45 -18.87
C PRO A 600 -89.55 -2.80 -18.70
N ALA A 601 -88.33 -2.93 -19.24
CA ALA A 601 -87.53 -4.14 -19.09
C ALA A 601 -87.08 -4.29 -17.62
N PRO A 602 -87.42 -5.39 -16.93
CA PRO A 602 -87.00 -5.58 -15.56
C PRO A 602 -85.48 -5.84 -15.48
N PRO A 603 -84.79 -5.29 -14.47
CA PRO A 603 -83.44 -5.73 -14.13
C PRO A 603 -83.41 -7.25 -13.92
N ARG A 604 -82.32 -7.93 -14.29
CA ARG A 604 -82.20 -9.40 -14.18
C ARG A 604 -82.54 -9.92 -12.78
N SER A 605 -82.14 -9.19 -11.73
CA SER A 605 -82.44 -9.53 -10.34
C SER A 605 -83.92 -9.47 -9.95
N LEU A 606 -84.79 -8.90 -10.81
CA LEU A 606 -86.20 -8.65 -10.54
C LEU A 606 -87.14 -9.36 -11.53
N LEU A 607 -86.62 -10.27 -12.35
CA LEU A 607 -87.42 -11.00 -13.32
C LEU A 607 -88.60 -11.75 -12.67
N ASN A 608 -88.38 -12.39 -11.52
CA ASN A 608 -89.44 -13.11 -10.80
C ASN A 608 -90.50 -12.15 -10.24
N SER A 609 -90.07 -11.04 -9.61
CA SER A 609 -90.98 -10.02 -9.11
C SER A 609 -91.78 -9.36 -10.25
N ALA A 610 -91.14 -9.11 -11.39
CA ALA A 610 -91.80 -8.56 -12.58
C ALA A 610 -92.84 -9.52 -13.17
N LYS A 611 -92.55 -10.83 -13.22
CA LYS A 611 -93.54 -11.86 -13.61
C LYS A 611 -94.76 -11.84 -12.69
N MET A 612 -94.54 -11.75 -11.38
CA MET A 612 -95.63 -11.67 -10.39
C MET A 612 -96.47 -10.41 -10.57
N LEU A 613 -95.85 -9.24 -10.72
CA LEU A 613 -96.56 -7.97 -10.96
C LEU A 613 -97.39 -8.00 -12.25
N ARG A 614 -96.87 -8.61 -13.33
CA ARG A 614 -97.63 -8.81 -14.57
C ARG A 614 -98.84 -9.70 -14.36
N SER A 615 -98.71 -10.78 -13.59
CA SER A 615 -99.83 -11.67 -13.25
C SER A 615 -100.93 -10.92 -12.48
N ILE A 616 -100.54 -10.12 -11.48
CA ILE A 616 -101.47 -9.27 -10.70
C ILE A 616 -102.19 -8.27 -11.62
N TYR A 617 -101.43 -7.57 -12.49
CA TYR A 617 -102.01 -6.64 -13.45
C TYR A 617 -103.00 -7.31 -14.39
N ASN A 618 -102.68 -8.49 -14.92
CA ASN A 618 -103.58 -9.22 -15.82
C ASN A 618 -104.90 -9.61 -15.12
N ARG A 619 -104.83 -10.08 -13.86
CA ARG A 619 -106.01 -10.37 -13.05
C ARG A 619 -106.86 -9.11 -12.80
N TRP A 620 -106.21 -8.02 -12.40
CA TRP A 620 -106.88 -6.73 -12.20
C TRP A 620 -107.55 -6.23 -13.48
N ARG A 621 -106.86 -6.31 -14.63
CA ARG A 621 -107.38 -5.90 -15.93
C ARG A 621 -108.58 -6.75 -16.34
N ALA A 622 -108.51 -8.08 -16.16
CA ALA A 622 -109.62 -8.99 -16.43
C ALA A 622 -110.85 -8.63 -15.58
N PHE A 623 -110.66 -8.36 -14.28
CA PHE A 623 -111.72 -7.89 -13.40
C PHE A 623 -112.33 -6.57 -13.89
N MET A 624 -111.52 -5.56 -14.26
CA MET A 624 -112.01 -4.28 -14.75
C MET A 624 -112.84 -4.40 -16.04
N ILE A 625 -112.48 -5.33 -16.93
CA ILE A 625 -113.24 -5.62 -18.15
C ILE A 625 -114.58 -6.29 -17.79
N LEU A 626 -114.54 -7.36 -16.99
CA LEU A 626 -115.73 -8.13 -16.63
C LEU A 626 -116.73 -7.32 -15.82
N ASN A 627 -116.27 -6.39 -14.97
CA ASN A 627 -117.15 -5.54 -14.16
C ASN A 627 -118.02 -4.58 -14.98
N ARG A 628 -117.68 -4.33 -16.26
CA ARG A 628 -118.52 -3.54 -17.19
C ARG A 628 -119.61 -4.36 -17.88
N ILE A 629 -119.59 -5.68 -17.76
CA ILE A 629 -120.59 -6.57 -18.36
C ILE A 629 -121.73 -6.72 -17.34
N PRO A 630 -122.98 -6.31 -17.65
CA PRO A 630 -124.12 -6.47 -16.75
C PRO A 630 -124.29 -7.96 -16.41
N ARG A 631 -124.37 -8.29 -15.11
CA ARG A 631 -124.72 -9.66 -14.71
C ARG A 631 -126.16 -9.91 -15.14
N ALA A 632 -126.37 -10.88 -16.04
CA ALA A 632 -127.70 -11.29 -16.46
C ALA A 632 -128.51 -11.72 -15.23
N SER A 633 -129.57 -10.98 -14.95
CA SER A 633 -130.60 -11.29 -13.97
C SER A 633 -131.43 -12.48 -14.46
N GLY A 634 -131.35 -13.62 -13.76
CA GLY A 634 -132.37 -14.66 -13.83
C GLY A 634 -131.86 -16.10 -13.86
N LEU A 635 -131.94 -16.79 -12.71
CA LEU A 635 -132.87 -17.91 -12.46
C LEU A 635 -132.88 -18.20 -10.95
N LYS A 636 -134.10 -18.36 -10.43
CA LYS A 636 -134.42 -18.72 -9.04
C LYS A 636 -133.86 -20.07 -8.66
#